data_AF-A0A1G0ILT7-F1
#
_entry.id   AF-A0A1G0ILT7-F1
#
_cell.length_a   1.000
_cell.length_b   1.000
_cell.length_c   1.000
_cell.angle_alpha   90.00
_cell.angle_beta   90.00
_cell.angle_gamma   90.00
#
_symmetry.space_group_name_H-M   'P 1'
#
loop_
_entity.id
_entity.type
_entity.pdbx_description
1 polymer ?
#
loop_
_entity_poly.entity_id
_entity_poly.type
_entity_poly.pdbx_seq_one_letter_code
_entity_poly.pdbx_strand_id
1 'polypeptide(L)' 'MSPGGSNERLHLFCGRIDASDVGGIHGLKEENEDIRALVLSREEAFSLLQEGRIKTSPAIISLQWLQLNRDSLRQLWQTQ' A
#
# COMPACT_ATOMS: atom_id res chain seq x y z
N MET A 1 -8.92 -13.85 1.61
CA MET A 1 -8.09 -14.89 2.24
C MET A 1 -8.38 -14.90 3.72
N SER A 2 -8.72 -16.06 4.29
CA SER A 2 -8.99 -16.18 5.73
C SER A 2 -8.31 -17.43 6.28
N PRO A 3 -7.97 -17.49 7.57
CA PRO A 3 -7.35 -18.66 8.18
C PRO A 3 -8.18 -19.93 8.07
N GLY A 4 -9.50 -19.82 7.88
CA GLY A 4 -10.39 -20.96 7.68
C GLY A 4 -10.38 -21.55 6.26
N GLY A 5 -9.79 -20.86 5.28
CA GLY A 5 -9.77 -21.29 3.88
C GLY A 5 -8.38 -21.34 3.24
N SER A 6 -7.34 -20.85 3.91
CA SER A 6 -5.96 -20.89 3.42
C SER A 6 -4.95 -20.83 4.57
N ASN A 7 -3.79 -21.46 4.39
CA ASN A 7 -2.63 -21.36 5.29
C ASN A 7 -1.60 -20.31 4.84
N GLU A 8 -1.92 -19.51 3.82
CA GLU A 8 -1.07 -18.44 3.30
C GLU A 8 -0.68 -17.44 4.40
N ARG A 9 0.57 -16.98 4.36
CA ARG A 9 1.12 -15.96 5.26
C ARG A 9 1.67 -14.80 4.45
N LEU A 10 1.25 -13.59 4.81
CA LEU A 10 1.72 -12.34 4.20
C LEU A 10 2.54 -11.56 5.24
N HIS A 11 3.74 -11.13 4.84
CA HIS A 11 4.56 -10.20 5.60
C HIS A 11 4.49 -8.84 4.91
N LEU A 12 4.12 -7.80 5.66
CA LEU A 12 3.98 -6.44 5.14
C LEU A 12 5.20 -5.62 5.53
N PHE A 13 5.72 -4.86 4.57
CA PHE A 13 6.87 -3.96 4.74
C PHE A 13 6.48 -2.55 4.28
N CYS A 14 7.12 -1.53 4.88
CA CYS A 14 6.95 -0.14 4.48
C CYS A 14 8.26 0.39 3.88
N GLY A 15 8.24 0.70 2.58
CA GLY A 15 9.38 1.28 1.86
C GLY A 15 9.25 2.79 1.71
N ARG A 16 10.34 3.52 1.94
CA ARG A 16 10.46 4.94 1.54
C ARG A 16 10.84 5.00 0.07
N ILE A 17 10.05 5.71 -0.74
CA ILE A 17 10.28 5.88 -2.17
C ILE A 17 10.20 7.35 -2.56
N ASP A 18 10.80 7.70 -3.70
CA ASP A 18 10.45 8.91 -4.44
C ASP A 18 9.33 8.54 -5.42
N ALA A 19 8.18 9.20 -5.31
CA ALA A 19 7.01 8.95 -6.13
C ALA A 19 6.82 9.98 -7.26
N SER A 20 7.77 10.91 -7.44
CA SER A 20 7.65 12.05 -8.36
C SER A 20 7.52 11.64 -9.84
N ASP A 21 8.05 10.48 -10.21
CA ASP A 21 8.00 9.93 -11.57
C ASP A 21 7.34 8.53 -11.61
N VAL A 22 6.41 8.28 -10.67
CA VAL A 22 5.68 7.01 -10.59
C VAL A 22 4.27 7.17 -11.15
N GLY A 23 3.79 6.14 -11.86
CA GLY A 23 2.45 6.09 -12.43
C GLY A 23 2.41 5.20 -13.67
N GLY A 24 1.30 5.24 -14.42
CA GLY A 24 1.18 4.55 -15.70
C GLY A 24 0.63 3.12 -15.61
N ILE A 25 0.72 2.41 -16.75
CA ILE A 25 0.28 1.03 -16.92
C ILE A 25 1.52 0.14 -17.02
N HIS A 26 1.52 -0.93 -16.24
CA HIS A 26 2.62 -1.87 -16.04
C HIS A 26 2.10 -3.31 -16.13
N GLY A 27 3.04 -4.25 -16.17
CA GLY A 27 2.77 -5.69 -16.29
C GLY A 27 3.65 -6.28 -17.38
N LEU A 28 4.18 -7.46 -17.12
CA LEU A 28 4.94 -8.23 -18.11
C LEU A 28 4.00 -9.18 -18.83
N LYS A 29 4.19 -9.31 -20.16
CA LYS A 29 3.32 -10.14 -21.00
C LYS A 29 3.30 -11.60 -20.53
N GLU A 30 4.45 -12.10 -20.09
CA GLU A 30 4.67 -13.44 -19.57
C GLU A 30 4.01 -13.70 -18.21
N GLU A 31 3.78 -12.66 -17.41
CA GLU A 31 3.15 -12.75 -16.09
C GLU A 31 1.61 -12.67 -16.16
N ASN A 32 1.07 -12.25 -17.32
CA ASN A 32 -0.36 -12.02 -17.54
C ASN A 32 -0.98 -11.06 -16.52
N GLU A 33 -0.21 -10.06 -16.08
CA GLU A 33 -0.69 -9.00 -15.19
C GLU A 33 -0.97 -7.71 -15.96
N ASP A 34 -2.07 -7.04 -15.62
CA ASP A 34 -2.42 -5.71 -16.11
C ASP A 34 -2.57 -4.77 -14.91
N ILE A 35 -1.52 -3.99 -14.65
CA ILE A 35 -1.37 -3.20 -13.44
C ILE A 35 -1.42 -1.72 -13.78
N ARG A 36 -2.30 -0.99 -13.10
CA ARG A 36 -2.30 0.47 -13.13
C ARG A 36 -1.73 1.03 -11.83
N ALA A 37 -0.59 1.71 -11.92
CA ALA A 37 -0.01 2.42 -10.79
C ALA A 37 -0.71 3.77 -10.57
N LEU A 38 -1.11 4.04 -9.34
CA LEU A 38 -1.75 5.28 -8.91
C LEU A 38 -0.94 5.89 -7.77
N VAL A 39 -0.50 7.14 -7.95
CA VAL A 39 0.08 7.94 -6.88
C VAL A 39 -1.03 8.75 -6.24
N LEU A 40 -1.20 8.62 -4.92
CA LEU A 40 -2.21 9.30 -4.14
C LEU A 40 -1.51 10.12 -3.05
N SER A 41 -2.10 11.26 -2.70
CA SER A 41 -1.78 11.87 -1.41
C SER A 41 -2.18 10.92 -0.28
N ARG A 42 -1.57 11.11 0.88
CA ARG A 42 -1.92 10.35 2.07
C ARG A 42 -3.40 10.57 2.43
N GLU A 43 -3.85 11.81 2.35
CA GLU A 43 -5.19 12.24 2.71
C GLU A 43 -6.23 11.54 1.83
N GLU A 44 -6.00 11.48 0.51
CA GLU A 44 -6.86 10.74 -0.42
C GLU A 44 -6.85 9.24 -0.12
N ALA A 45 -5.68 8.64 0.09
CA ALA A 45 -5.59 7.21 0.40
C ALA A 45 -6.37 6.85 1.68
N PHE A 46 -6.34 7.72 2.69
CA PHE A 46 -7.08 7.53 3.94
C PHE A 46 -8.58 7.76 3.77
N SER A 47 -9.00 8.74 2.95
CA SER A 47 -10.42 8.93 2.61
C SER A 47 -10.97 7.70 1.90
N LEU A 48 -10.28 7.22 0.87
CA LEU A 48 -10.69 6.02 0.12
C LEU A 48 -10.76 4.77 1.01
N LEU A 49 -9.88 4.67 1.99
CA LEU A 49 -9.95 3.60 2.99
C LEU A 49 -11.23 3.73 3.84
N GLN A 50 -11.52 4.92 4.37
CA GLN A 50 -12.71 5.17 5.20
C GLN A 50 -14.02 4.99 4.43
N GLU A 51 -14.04 5.37 3.16
CA GLU A 51 -15.18 5.18 2.25
C GLU A 51 -15.38 3.71 1.81
N GLY A 52 -14.51 2.79 2.23
CA GLY A 52 -14.57 1.38 1.82
C GLY A 52 -14.23 1.15 0.36
N ARG A 53 -13.52 2.09 -0.27
CA ARG A 53 -13.10 2.03 -1.68
C ARG A 53 -11.88 1.12 -1.87
N ILE A 54 -11.06 0.95 -0.84
CA ILE A 54 -9.97 -0.01 -0.76
C ILE A 54 -10.48 -1.28 -0.09
N LYS A 55 -10.37 -2.43 -0.77
CA LYS A 55 -11.09 -3.66 -0.38
C LYS A 55 -10.21 -4.88 -0.12
N THR A 56 -8.91 -4.78 -0.38
CA THR A 56 -7.98 -5.90 -0.16
C THR A 56 -7.40 -5.83 1.25
N SER A 57 -7.40 -6.95 1.96
CA SER A 57 -6.92 -7.00 3.35
C SER A 57 -5.47 -6.50 3.51
N PRO A 58 -4.51 -6.85 2.64
CA PRO A 58 -3.14 -6.31 2.75
C PRO A 58 -3.07 -4.79 2.63
N ALA A 59 -3.83 -4.18 1.71
CA ALA A 59 -3.83 -2.73 1.53
C ALA A 59 -4.52 -2.01 2.71
N ILE A 60 -5.64 -2.54 3.18
CA ILE A 60 -6.36 -2.03 4.36
C ILE A 60 -5.42 -2.03 5.58
N ILE A 61 -4.79 -3.16 5.89
CA ILE A 61 -3.91 -3.31 7.05
C ILE A 61 -2.69 -2.38 6.91
N SER A 62 -2.09 -2.31 5.73
CA SER A 62 -0.91 -1.46 5.49
C SER A 62 -1.22 0.03 5.69
N LEU A 63 -2.37 0.50 5.17
CA LEU A 63 -2.77 1.91 5.32
C LEU A 63 -3.16 2.26 6.74
N GLN A 64 -3.86 1.36 7.45
CA GLN A 64 -4.16 1.54 8.88
C GLN A 64 -2.89 1.59 9.72
N TRP A 65 -1.93 0.69 9.46
CA TRP A 65 -0.63 0.72 10.12
C TRP A 65 0.12 2.02 9.83
N LEU A 66 0.12 2.48 8.57
CA LEU A 66 0.74 3.75 8.19
C LEU A 66 0.07 4.92 8.93
N GLN A 67 -1.27 4.95 9.02
CA GLN A 67 -2.00 5.99 9.74
C GLN A 67 -1.60 6.09 11.22
N LEU A 68 -1.31 4.95 11.87
CA LEU A 68 -0.89 4.90 13.26
C LEU A 68 0.60 5.25 13.48
N ASN A 69 1.46 4.95 12.50
CA ASN A 69 2.92 5.00 12.68
C ASN A 69 3.62 6.10 11.88
N ARG A 70 2.89 6.85 11.05
CA ARG A 70 3.48 7.80 10.09
C ARG A 70 4.40 8.83 10.72
N ASP A 71 4.00 9.43 11.83
CA ASP A 71 4.78 10.54 12.40
C ASP A 71 6.10 10.03 12.96
N SER A 72 6.09 8.88 13.66
CA SER A 72 7.29 8.19 14.10
C SER A 72 8.19 7.77 12.91
N LEU A 73 7.60 7.26 11.82
CA LEU A 73 8.36 6.91 10.61
C LEU A 73 9.03 8.11 9.97
N ARG A 74 8.34 9.26 9.89
CA ARG A 74 8.91 10.48 9.33
C ARG A 74 10.08 10.99 10.16
N GLN A 75 9.97 10.92 11.48
CA GLN A 75 11.10 11.27 12.36
C GLN A 75 12.28 10.33 12.14
N LEU A 76 12.04 9.01 12.13
CA LEU A 76 13.08 8.00 11.92
C LEU A 76 13.82 8.19 10.59
N TRP A 77 13.08 8.49 9.52
CA TRP A 77 13.64 8.70 8.18
C TRP A 77 14.25 10.08 7.96
N GLN A 78 13.98 11.07 8.81
CA GLN A 78 14.69 12.35 8.78
C GLN A 78 16.08 12.23 9.42
N THR A 79 16.26 11.29 10.35
CA THR A 79 17.53 11.04 11.04
C THR A 79 18.47 10.08 10.28
N GLN A 80 18.08 9.64 9.08
CA GLN A 80 18.89 8.83 8.16
C GLN A 80 19.18 9.60 6.88
#